data_AF-A0A5N4B454-F1
#
_entry.id   AF-A0A5N4B454-F1
#
_cell.length_a   1.000
_cell.length_b   1.000
_cell.length_c   1.000
_cell.angle_alpha   90.00
_cell.angle_beta   90.00
_cell.angle_gamma   90.00
#
_symmetry.space_group_name_H-M   'P 1'
#
loop_
_entity.id
_entity.type
_entity.pdbx_description
1 polymer ?
#
loop_
_entity_poly.entity_id
_entity_poly.type
_entity_poly.pdbx_seq_one_letter_code
_entity_poly.pdbx_strand_id
1 'polypeptide(L)'
;MEKLLCEWGFPDLVAVFAEQDIDEDALLCLDFDSLKELIPKIGPRVKFSNRLKQYQNVINTPFLEDIENNMPSTSLPVAEDSASNPNEIIEFILSPSASTSSCSTSASYGALQDATNVIGEAFQAATKRKMAFCGEENLKKACRNVYNLDVEAFLDKTVSGRYILNTYRKEKRLTRNMRSKLSHILISGLMSQDSESGLIPIDFEILSEKICNIFPTETKATYYIARVPGNKLKKPINAKGKLIDMYRNLRRVYLPKISLSDSDGTSTDNTLIEDISNKDELHDCAVWLKSFQEPWDLVLHNWKTTFPLRKIKNTIPTVEQYMIEWPILKHKNAFTLIQFDFHELFPNCPIHSLLNEYQKWEKFFIKLKNIHTLDKATEEFVDPLSSEISQDSKNAIQIAALAMIFPPKGRIRCKKTHWKPSILECQESLINLVSTCGSIEECIVKRRNKLSELNLTVQPYMIVVGASYSCITESYVIIDTNVYKTCSVLHAFDFLFKAFHSLNANYPKECEHIWLVVERILYNLESSAIQSPAVLTLLKELEPDV
;
A
#
# COMPACT_ATOMS: atom_id res chain seq x y z
N MET A 1 -34.95 35.30 -9.93
CA MET A 1 -33.86 35.15 -10.92
C MET A 1 -33.13 36.47 -11.22
N GLU A 2 -33.74 37.45 -11.89
CA GLU A 2 -33.06 38.67 -12.42
C GLU A 2 -32.03 39.32 -11.47
N LYS A 3 -32.45 39.68 -10.25
CA LYS A 3 -31.59 40.34 -9.25
C LYS A 3 -30.30 39.54 -8.95
N LEU A 4 -30.41 38.21 -8.87
CA LEU A 4 -29.30 37.30 -8.60
C LEU A 4 -28.30 37.30 -9.77
N LEU A 5 -28.79 37.27 -11.02
CA LEU A 5 -27.96 37.34 -12.23
C LEU A 5 -27.19 38.67 -12.31
N CYS A 6 -27.86 39.78 -11.99
CA CYS A 6 -27.23 41.10 -11.90
C CYS A 6 -26.17 41.17 -10.79
N GLU A 7 -26.46 40.68 -9.58
CA GLU A 7 -25.51 40.59 -8.46
C GLU A 7 -24.29 39.71 -8.77
N TRP A 8 -24.45 38.68 -9.61
CA TRP A 8 -23.36 37.82 -10.06
C TRP A 8 -22.52 38.42 -11.20
N GLY A 9 -22.97 39.54 -11.79
CA GLY A 9 -22.30 40.22 -12.90
C GLY A 9 -22.70 39.73 -14.30
N PHE A 10 -23.93 39.22 -14.46
CA PHE A 10 -24.48 38.67 -15.71
C PHE A 10 -25.85 39.28 -16.11
N PRO A 11 -26.01 40.62 -16.18
CA PRO A 11 -27.27 41.23 -16.62
C PRO A 11 -27.68 40.78 -18.03
N ASP A 12 -26.71 40.56 -18.92
CA ASP A 12 -26.93 40.09 -20.30
C ASP A 12 -27.62 38.71 -20.39
N LEU A 13 -27.59 37.90 -19.32
CA LEU A 13 -28.21 36.57 -19.29
C LEU A 13 -29.67 36.60 -18.80
N VAL A 14 -30.16 37.72 -18.26
CA VAL A 14 -31.53 37.81 -17.70
C VAL A 14 -32.58 37.48 -18.75
N ALA A 15 -32.46 38.03 -19.96
CA ALA A 15 -33.37 37.74 -21.06
C ALA A 15 -33.31 36.28 -21.52
N VAL A 16 -32.10 35.70 -21.60
CA VAL A 16 -31.88 34.30 -22.04
C VAL A 16 -32.46 33.30 -21.03
N PHE A 17 -32.30 33.56 -19.73
CA PHE A 17 -32.85 32.70 -18.68
C PHE A 17 -34.38 32.81 -18.62
N ALA A 18 -34.95 33.99 -18.89
CA ALA A 18 -36.40 34.17 -19.01
C ALA A 18 -36.99 33.55 -20.28
N GLU A 19 -36.29 33.56 -21.41
CA GLU A 19 -36.71 32.91 -22.67
C GLU A 19 -36.63 31.36 -22.61
N GLN A 20 -35.93 30.81 -21.62
CA GLN A 20 -35.80 29.37 -21.39
C GLN A 20 -36.51 28.90 -20.09
N ASP A 21 -37.41 29.72 -19.54
CA ASP A 21 -38.20 29.44 -18.31
C ASP A 21 -37.36 28.97 -17.10
N ILE A 22 -36.13 29.49 -16.94
CA ILE A 22 -35.23 29.10 -15.85
C ILE A 22 -35.55 29.88 -14.57
N ASP A 23 -36.25 29.20 -13.66
CA ASP A 23 -36.51 29.66 -12.29
C ASP A 23 -35.37 29.31 -11.31
N GLU A 24 -35.61 29.52 -10.01
CA GLU A 24 -34.60 29.34 -8.96
C GLU A 24 -34.35 27.86 -8.61
N ASP A 25 -35.31 26.95 -8.86
CA ASP A 25 -35.12 25.50 -8.69
C ASP A 25 -34.41 24.91 -9.92
N ALA A 26 -34.81 25.32 -11.13
CA ALA A 26 -34.16 24.95 -12.38
C ALA A 26 -32.69 25.42 -12.41
N LEU A 27 -32.40 26.63 -11.92
CA LEU A 27 -31.03 27.14 -11.77
C LEU A 27 -30.13 26.19 -10.97
N LEU A 28 -30.64 25.64 -9.87
CA LEU A 28 -29.87 24.74 -8.99
C LEU A 28 -29.58 23.38 -9.64
N CYS A 29 -30.34 22.99 -10.67
CA CYS A 29 -30.21 21.73 -11.40
C CYS A 29 -29.39 21.83 -12.70
N LEU A 30 -28.92 23.01 -13.12
CA LEU A 30 -28.22 23.18 -14.41
C LEU A 30 -26.89 22.39 -14.46
N ASP A 31 -26.78 21.49 -15.45
CA ASP A 31 -25.58 20.71 -15.71
C ASP A 31 -24.59 21.39 -16.68
N PHE A 32 -23.49 20.71 -17.00
CA PHE A 32 -22.43 21.29 -17.82
C PHE A 32 -22.83 21.56 -19.27
N ASP A 33 -23.66 20.70 -19.87
CA ASP A 33 -24.06 20.84 -21.27
C ASP A 33 -25.22 21.84 -21.41
N SER A 34 -26.14 21.88 -20.45
CA SER A 34 -27.16 22.93 -20.32
C SER A 34 -26.52 24.32 -20.17
N LEU A 35 -25.53 24.46 -19.28
CA LEU A 35 -24.75 25.70 -19.13
C LEU A 35 -23.95 26.09 -20.39
N LYS A 36 -23.59 25.12 -21.23
CA LYS A 36 -22.83 25.30 -22.48
C LYS A 36 -23.73 25.78 -23.62
N GLU A 37 -25.01 25.43 -23.61
CA GLU A 37 -26.02 25.99 -24.52
C GLU A 37 -26.43 27.40 -24.07
N LEU A 38 -26.75 27.58 -22.79
CA LEU A 38 -27.14 28.88 -22.20
C LEU A 38 -26.02 29.93 -22.23
N ILE A 39 -24.76 29.49 -22.07
CA ILE A 39 -23.59 30.38 -22.04
C ILE A 39 -22.49 29.82 -22.95
N PRO A 40 -22.57 29.98 -24.29
CA PRO A 40 -21.62 29.35 -25.22
C PRO A 40 -20.16 29.78 -25.02
N LYS A 41 -19.92 31.02 -24.57
CA LYS A 41 -18.59 31.58 -24.31
C LYS A 41 -17.98 31.01 -23.02
N ILE A 42 -16.84 30.33 -23.14
CA ILE A 42 -16.17 29.61 -22.04
C ILE A 42 -15.88 30.51 -20.81
N GLY A 43 -15.32 31.70 -21.01
CA GLY A 43 -14.95 32.60 -19.90
C GLY A 43 -16.14 32.99 -19.00
N PRO A 44 -17.23 33.56 -19.56
CA PRO A 44 -18.48 33.77 -18.85
C PRO A 44 -19.05 32.50 -18.21
N ARG A 45 -19.07 31.36 -18.92
CA ARG A 45 -19.60 30.09 -18.39
C ARG A 45 -18.86 29.58 -17.16
N VAL A 46 -17.53 29.67 -17.15
CA VAL A 46 -16.71 29.27 -15.99
C VAL A 46 -16.96 30.20 -14.79
N LYS A 47 -17.04 31.52 -15.02
CA LYS A 47 -17.40 32.48 -13.96
C LYS A 47 -18.80 32.21 -13.38
N PHE A 48 -19.77 31.93 -14.25
CA PHE A 48 -21.15 31.61 -13.86
C PHE A 48 -21.23 30.31 -13.04
N SER A 49 -20.61 29.23 -13.54
CA SER A 49 -20.56 27.94 -12.84
C SER A 49 -19.93 28.04 -11.45
N ASN A 50 -18.95 28.94 -11.27
CA ASN A 50 -18.38 29.18 -9.93
C ASN A 50 -19.37 29.90 -9.00
N ARG A 51 -20.12 30.89 -9.49
CA ARG A 51 -21.17 31.56 -8.71
C ARG A 51 -22.33 30.63 -8.34
N LEU A 52 -22.76 29.78 -9.28
CA LEU A 52 -23.79 28.78 -9.02
C LEU A 52 -23.38 27.81 -7.91
N LYS A 53 -22.12 27.33 -7.93
CA LYS A 53 -21.58 26.47 -6.86
C LYS A 53 -21.47 27.19 -5.51
N GLN A 54 -21.09 28.47 -5.50
CA GLN A 54 -21.10 29.29 -4.28
C GLN A 54 -22.53 29.40 -3.70
N TYR A 55 -23.53 29.63 -4.54
CA TYR A 55 -24.93 29.73 -4.13
C TYR A 55 -25.52 28.40 -3.63
N GLN A 56 -25.26 27.30 -4.34
CA GLN A 56 -25.57 25.93 -3.90
C GLN A 56 -24.95 25.65 -2.51
N ASN A 57 -23.71 26.04 -2.26
CA ASN A 57 -23.06 25.84 -0.96
C ASN A 57 -23.69 26.69 0.16
N VAL A 58 -24.07 27.94 -0.13
CA VAL A 58 -24.73 28.82 0.86
C VAL A 58 -26.11 28.27 1.27
N ILE A 59 -26.93 27.83 0.31
CA ILE A 59 -28.25 27.24 0.60
C ILE A 59 -28.13 25.94 1.42
N ASN A 60 -27.09 25.14 1.19
CA ASN A 60 -26.87 23.87 1.89
C ASN A 60 -26.11 24.00 3.23
N THR A 61 -25.85 25.22 3.73
CA THR A 61 -25.15 25.43 5.01
C THR A 61 -26.12 25.80 6.13
N PRO A 62 -26.27 24.99 7.21
CA PRO A 62 -27.14 25.33 8.32
C PRO A 62 -26.56 26.50 9.13
N PHE A 63 -27.41 27.48 9.44
CA PHE A 63 -27.05 28.73 10.12
C PHE A 63 -26.87 28.53 11.63
N LEU A 64 -25.81 29.10 12.20
CA LEU A 64 -25.60 29.27 13.64
C LEU A 64 -24.99 30.66 13.88
N GLU A 65 -25.47 31.35 14.91
CA GLU A 65 -25.15 32.76 15.20
C GLU A 65 -23.78 32.94 15.88
N ASP A 66 -23.21 34.14 15.73
CA ASP A 66 -21.87 34.50 16.21
C ASP A 66 -21.75 34.59 17.74
N ILE A 67 -20.57 34.23 18.26
CA ILE A 67 -20.10 34.67 19.59
C ILE A 67 -18.66 35.18 19.45
N GLU A 68 -18.45 36.44 19.79
CA GLU A 68 -17.16 37.12 19.72
C GLU A 68 -16.25 36.86 20.95
N ASN A 69 -14.99 37.33 20.85
CA ASN A 69 -14.13 37.79 21.95
C ASN A 69 -13.70 36.77 23.03
N ASN A 70 -12.47 36.24 22.90
CA ASN A 70 -11.30 36.81 23.61
C ASN A 70 -9.97 36.10 23.33
N MET A 71 -8.86 36.84 23.44
CA MET A 71 -7.47 36.36 23.52
C MET A 71 -6.75 37.13 24.65
N PRO A 72 -5.74 36.54 25.31
CA PRO A 72 -4.44 37.22 25.36
C PRO A 72 -3.21 36.25 25.32
N SER A 73 -2.01 36.83 25.38
CA SER A 73 -0.76 36.26 24.85
C SER A 73 0.39 36.04 25.87
N THR A 74 1.45 35.33 25.45
CA THR A 74 2.84 35.34 26.01
C THR A 74 3.05 34.69 27.41
N SER A 75 4.26 34.25 27.83
CA SER A 75 5.65 34.27 27.28
C SER A 75 6.53 33.11 27.81
N LEU A 76 7.75 32.93 27.27
CA LEU A 76 8.86 32.12 27.82
C LEU A 76 9.94 33.04 28.44
N PRO A 77 10.75 32.56 29.42
CA PRO A 77 12.19 32.41 29.13
C PRO A 77 12.98 31.31 29.91
N VAL A 78 13.94 30.69 29.17
CA VAL A 78 15.36 30.45 29.54
C VAL A 78 15.73 29.30 30.52
N ALA A 79 17.00 28.88 30.46
CA ALA A 79 17.58 27.63 31.01
C ALA A 79 18.93 27.88 31.74
N GLU A 80 19.51 26.86 32.36
CA GLU A 80 20.95 26.83 32.70
C GLU A 80 21.53 25.39 32.76
N ASP A 81 22.82 25.27 33.05
CA ASP A 81 23.74 24.22 32.55
C ASP A 81 24.26 23.25 33.64
N SER A 82 24.89 22.12 33.24
CA SER A 82 25.92 21.38 34.03
C SER A 82 26.45 20.13 33.29
N ALA A 83 27.78 19.96 33.27
CA ALA A 83 28.48 18.90 32.52
C ALA A 83 29.24 17.89 33.40
N SER A 84 29.64 16.74 32.81
CA SER A 84 30.65 15.81 33.34
C SER A 84 31.26 14.94 32.23
N ASN A 85 32.54 14.59 32.37
CA ASN A 85 33.43 13.87 31.41
C ASN A 85 33.75 12.45 32.00
N PRO A 86 34.77 11.62 31.60
CA PRO A 86 35.75 11.67 30.49
C PRO A 86 36.11 10.31 29.78
N ASN A 87 37.06 10.35 28.81
CA ASN A 87 38.12 9.34 28.48
C ASN A 87 37.71 7.92 27.93
N GLU A 88 38.52 7.06 27.26
CA GLU A 88 39.91 6.97 26.70
C GLU A 88 39.98 5.67 25.80
N ILE A 89 40.97 5.27 24.95
CA ILE A 89 42.11 5.85 24.17
C ILE A 89 42.72 4.78 23.20
N ILE A 90 43.48 5.17 22.14
CA ILE A 90 44.50 4.38 21.32
C ILE A 90 44.00 3.08 20.61
N GLU A 91 44.17 2.77 19.30
CA GLU A 91 45.19 2.99 18.23
C GLU A 91 46.33 1.92 18.13
N PHE A 92 46.35 1.11 17.07
CA PHE A 92 47.61 0.66 16.42
C PHE A 92 47.41 0.14 14.98
N ILE A 93 48.49 0.12 14.19
CA ILE A 93 48.55 -0.22 12.74
C ILE A 93 49.59 -1.34 12.53
N LEU A 94 49.42 -2.19 11.49
CA LEU A 94 50.53 -2.76 10.67
C LEU A 94 50.04 -3.58 9.45
N SER A 95 50.95 -3.84 8.50
CA SER A 95 50.80 -4.61 7.23
C SER A 95 52.18 -5.28 6.94
N PRO A 96 52.56 -5.84 5.76
CA PRO A 96 51.86 -6.13 4.48
C PRO A 96 52.22 -7.54 3.84
N SER A 97 52.04 -7.70 2.51
CA SER A 97 52.74 -8.67 1.60
C SER A 97 52.29 -10.16 1.55
N ALA A 98 52.45 -10.95 0.46
CA ALA A 98 52.62 -10.68 -1.00
C ALA A 98 52.50 -11.95 -1.92
N SER A 99 52.22 -11.72 -3.22
CA SER A 99 52.75 -12.38 -4.46
C SER A 99 52.45 -13.84 -4.92
N THR A 100 52.22 -13.97 -6.26
CA THR A 100 52.58 -15.09 -7.22
C THR A 100 51.84 -16.46 -7.17
N SER A 101 51.71 -17.29 -8.23
CA SER A 101 52.08 -17.23 -9.70
C SER A 101 51.44 -18.37 -10.55
N SER A 102 51.29 -18.18 -11.89
CA SER A 102 51.29 -19.21 -12.99
C SER A 102 50.19 -20.31 -13.01
N CYS A 103 49.89 -21.13 -14.05
CA CYS A 103 49.98 -21.20 -15.55
C CYS A 103 49.20 -22.48 -16.01
N SER A 104 48.90 -22.83 -17.28
CA SER A 104 48.71 -22.15 -18.59
C SER A 104 48.16 -23.19 -19.63
N THR A 105 47.76 -22.75 -20.85
CA THR A 105 47.63 -23.56 -22.13
C THR A 105 46.67 -24.77 -22.19
N SER A 106 46.16 -25.27 -23.34
CA SER A 106 45.72 -24.70 -24.64
C SER A 106 45.24 -25.83 -25.58
N ALA A 107 44.11 -25.68 -26.29
CA ALA A 107 43.81 -26.31 -27.61
C ALA A 107 42.39 -25.94 -28.10
N SER A 108 42.14 -26.03 -29.41
CA SER A 108 40.83 -25.79 -30.04
C SER A 108 40.42 -26.96 -30.94
N TYR A 109 39.12 -27.08 -31.20
CA TYR A 109 38.55 -27.40 -32.52
C TYR A 109 37.08 -26.94 -32.53
N GLY A 110 36.63 -26.31 -33.62
CA GLY A 110 35.27 -25.75 -33.70
C GLY A 110 34.64 -25.97 -35.08
N ALA A 111 33.36 -26.36 -35.08
CA ALA A 111 32.47 -26.40 -36.24
C ALA A 111 31.00 -26.68 -35.82
N LEU A 112 30.45 -25.93 -34.85
CA LEU A 112 29.05 -26.06 -34.41
C LEU A 112 28.43 -24.69 -34.02
N GLN A 113 28.86 -23.65 -34.73
CA GLN A 113 28.95 -22.29 -34.18
C GLN A 113 27.70 -21.42 -34.41
N ASP A 114 27.02 -21.57 -35.54
CA ASP A 114 26.09 -20.52 -36.00
C ASP A 114 24.72 -20.54 -35.30
N ALA A 115 24.28 -21.71 -34.81
CA ALA A 115 23.09 -21.83 -33.96
C ALA A 115 23.38 -21.53 -32.48
N THR A 116 24.64 -21.66 -32.05
CA THR A 116 25.04 -21.46 -30.65
C THR A 116 25.43 -20.01 -30.35
N ASN A 117 25.97 -19.27 -31.33
CA ASN A 117 26.30 -17.84 -31.19
C ASN A 117 25.09 -16.98 -30.78
N VAL A 118 23.92 -17.15 -31.40
CA VAL A 118 22.72 -16.32 -31.10
C VAL A 118 22.26 -16.48 -29.64
N ILE A 119 22.38 -17.69 -29.08
CA ILE A 119 22.10 -17.97 -27.66
C ILE A 119 23.24 -17.46 -26.77
N GLY A 120 24.49 -17.62 -27.23
CA GLY A 120 25.69 -17.15 -26.54
C GLY A 120 25.74 -15.62 -26.36
N GLU A 121 25.35 -14.85 -27.37
CA GLU A 121 25.28 -13.39 -27.32
C GLU A 121 24.20 -12.91 -26.32
N ALA A 122 23.03 -13.55 -26.31
CA ALA A 122 22.00 -13.29 -25.31
C ALA A 122 22.49 -13.62 -23.88
N PHE A 123 23.25 -14.71 -23.72
CA PHE A 123 23.83 -15.10 -22.43
C PHE A 123 24.98 -14.16 -21.98
N GLN A 124 25.80 -13.67 -22.92
CA GLN A 124 26.83 -12.66 -22.64
C GLN A 124 26.23 -11.28 -22.33
N ALA A 125 25.11 -10.91 -22.97
CA ALA A 125 24.36 -9.71 -22.62
C ALA A 125 23.78 -9.80 -21.19
N ALA A 126 23.29 -10.98 -20.78
CA ALA A 126 22.81 -11.22 -19.42
C ALA A 126 23.94 -11.17 -18.36
N THR A 127 25.09 -11.79 -18.64
CA THR A 127 26.22 -11.88 -17.69
C THR A 127 27.06 -10.61 -17.56
N LYS A 128 26.90 -9.62 -18.45
CA LYS A 128 27.46 -8.26 -18.26
C LYS A 128 26.85 -7.50 -17.08
N ARG A 129 25.70 -7.93 -16.53
CA ARG A 129 25.23 -7.49 -15.22
C ARG A 129 25.93 -8.28 -14.12
N LYS A 130 26.53 -7.61 -13.13
CA LYS A 130 27.17 -8.24 -11.94
C LYS A 130 26.16 -9.04 -11.10
N MET A 131 25.86 -10.26 -11.52
CA MET A 131 25.24 -11.30 -10.69
C MET A 131 26.29 -11.88 -9.76
N ALA A 132 26.04 -11.79 -8.44
CA ALA A 132 26.95 -12.32 -7.43
C ALA A 132 26.75 -13.84 -7.28
N PHE A 133 27.47 -14.64 -8.06
CA PHE A 133 27.68 -16.08 -7.78
C PHE A 133 29.02 -16.59 -8.33
N CYS A 134 29.49 -17.72 -7.79
CA CYS A 134 30.83 -18.26 -8.02
C CYS A 134 30.80 -19.66 -8.67
N GLY A 135 31.60 -19.85 -9.71
CA GLY A 135 31.90 -21.15 -10.33
C GLY A 135 30.89 -21.62 -11.39
N GLU A 136 31.40 -21.96 -12.58
CA GLU A 136 30.58 -22.41 -13.72
C GLU A 136 30.08 -23.87 -13.57
N GLU A 137 30.81 -24.71 -12.83
CA GLU A 137 30.47 -26.13 -12.63
C GLU A 137 29.21 -26.34 -11.76
N ASN A 138 29.03 -25.53 -10.72
CA ASN A 138 27.87 -25.65 -9.82
C ASN A 138 26.55 -25.43 -10.57
N LEU A 139 26.53 -24.49 -11.51
CA LEU A 139 25.39 -24.25 -12.40
C LEU A 139 25.12 -25.45 -13.31
N LYS A 140 26.17 -26.04 -13.89
CA LYS A 140 26.08 -27.24 -14.76
C LYS A 140 25.61 -28.49 -13.99
N LYS A 141 25.97 -28.64 -12.70
CA LYS A 141 25.59 -29.79 -11.87
C LYS A 141 24.17 -29.69 -11.33
N ALA A 142 23.76 -28.54 -10.76
CA ALA A 142 22.44 -28.35 -10.18
C ALA A 142 21.30 -28.52 -11.21
N CYS A 143 21.42 -27.83 -12.36
CA CYS A 143 20.41 -27.89 -13.43
C CYS A 143 20.08 -29.32 -13.88
N ARG A 144 21.04 -30.27 -13.87
CA ARG A 144 20.81 -31.65 -14.33
C ARG A 144 19.83 -32.43 -13.46
N ASN A 145 19.88 -32.30 -12.14
CA ASN A 145 19.04 -33.11 -11.24
C ASN A 145 17.58 -32.65 -11.28
N VAL A 146 17.35 -31.34 -11.38
CA VAL A 146 16.00 -30.77 -11.34
C VAL A 146 15.34 -30.73 -12.72
N TYR A 147 16.10 -30.46 -13.80
CA TYR A 147 15.57 -30.49 -15.17
C TYR A 147 15.04 -31.88 -15.54
N ASN A 148 15.75 -32.95 -15.17
CA ASN A 148 15.37 -34.33 -15.44
C ASN A 148 14.35 -34.92 -14.45
N LEU A 149 13.89 -34.16 -13.44
CA LEU A 149 12.93 -34.65 -12.46
C LEU A 149 11.52 -34.78 -13.07
N ASP A 150 11.00 -36.01 -13.17
CA ASP A 150 9.57 -36.27 -13.31
C ASP A 150 8.90 -36.10 -11.94
N VAL A 151 8.05 -35.07 -11.81
CA VAL A 151 7.39 -34.72 -10.56
C VAL A 151 6.18 -35.62 -10.25
N GLU A 152 5.51 -36.21 -11.25
CA GLU A 152 4.38 -37.13 -10.99
C GLU A 152 4.92 -38.49 -10.53
N ALA A 153 5.90 -39.05 -11.25
CA ALA A 153 6.57 -40.29 -10.83
C ALA A 153 7.38 -40.12 -9.53
N PHE A 154 7.82 -38.90 -9.18
CA PHE A 154 8.43 -38.65 -7.87
C PHE A 154 7.38 -38.63 -6.75
N LEU A 155 6.20 -38.04 -6.98
CA LEU A 155 5.12 -38.01 -5.99
C LEU A 155 4.52 -39.39 -5.74
N ASP A 156 4.32 -40.20 -6.79
CA ASP A 156 3.69 -41.52 -6.67
C ASP A 156 4.49 -42.51 -5.80
N LYS A 157 5.81 -42.34 -5.71
CA LYS A 157 6.69 -43.09 -4.79
C LYS A 157 6.36 -42.88 -3.30
N THR A 158 5.56 -41.86 -2.95
CA THR A 158 5.24 -41.51 -1.55
C THR A 158 3.74 -41.58 -1.27
N VAL A 159 3.36 -42.12 -0.10
CA VAL A 159 1.93 -42.20 0.31
C VAL A 159 1.27 -40.81 0.34
N SER A 160 2.00 -39.79 0.80
CA SER A 160 1.51 -38.40 0.79
C SER A 160 1.41 -37.78 -0.61
N GLY A 161 2.30 -38.14 -1.54
CA GLY A 161 2.22 -37.69 -2.94
C GLY A 161 1.07 -38.36 -3.70
N ARG A 162 0.85 -39.66 -3.51
CA ARG A 162 -0.34 -40.37 -4.05
C ARG A 162 -1.65 -39.77 -3.55
N TYR A 163 -1.72 -39.39 -2.28
CA TYR A 163 -2.87 -38.65 -1.73
C TYR A 163 -3.07 -37.31 -2.46
N ILE A 164 -2.00 -36.53 -2.65
CA ILE A 164 -2.05 -35.23 -3.34
C ILE A 164 -2.54 -35.38 -4.79
N LEU A 165 -1.99 -36.33 -5.55
CA LEU A 165 -2.40 -36.62 -6.93
C LEU A 165 -3.87 -37.05 -7.00
N ASN A 166 -4.29 -38.00 -6.17
CA ASN A 166 -5.67 -38.54 -6.22
C ASN A 166 -6.73 -37.55 -5.74
N THR A 167 -6.44 -36.73 -4.73
CA THR A 167 -7.32 -35.63 -4.32
C THR A 167 -7.41 -34.57 -5.41
N TYR A 168 -6.29 -34.16 -6.03
CA TYR A 168 -6.33 -33.18 -7.12
C TYR A 168 -7.07 -33.70 -8.35
N ARG A 169 -6.93 -34.98 -8.71
CA ARG A 169 -7.67 -35.60 -9.82
C ARG A 169 -9.20 -35.47 -9.64
N LYS A 170 -9.69 -35.50 -8.39
CA LYS A 170 -11.10 -35.30 -8.01
C LYS A 170 -11.50 -33.83 -7.86
N GLU A 171 -10.81 -33.08 -7.00
CA GLU A 171 -11.19 -31.72 -6.57
C GLU A 171 -10.67 -30.60 -7.49
N LYS A 172 -9.76 -30.92 -8.43
CA LYS A 172 -9.07 -29.97 -9.33
C LYS A 172 -8.41 -28.78 -8.61
N ARG A 173 -8.08 -28.91 -7.32
CA ARG A 173 -7.51 -27.86 -6.47
C ARG A 173 -6.60 -28.46 -5.40
N LEU A 174 -5.55 -27.75 -4.99
CA LEU A 174 -4.73 -28.15 -3.83
C LEU A 174 -5.06 -27.30 -2.60
N THR A 175 -5.18 -27.94 -1.43
CA THR A 175 -5.32 -27.22 -0.15
C THR A 175 -3.97 -26.67 0.35
N ARG A 176 -4.00 -25.67 1.24
CA ARG A 176 -2.80 -25.09 1.88
C ARG A 176 -1.86 -26.16 2.48
N ASN A 177 -2.44 -27.22 3.07
CA ASN A 177 -1.72 -28.35 3.65
C ASN A 177 -1.06 -29.21 2.57
N MET A 178 -1.82 -29.60 1.53
CA MET A 178 -1.30 -30.37 0.39
C MET A 178 -0.12 -29.65 -0.29
N ARG A 179 -0.24 -28.34 -0.56
CA ARG A 179 0.84 -27.52 -1.12
C ARG A 179 2.11 -27.53 -0.25
N SER A 180 1.96 -27.58 1.09
CA SER A 180 3.10 -27.72 2.01
C SER A 180 3.73 -29.12 1.98
N LYS A 181 2.91 -30.18 1.97
CA LYS A 181 3.39 -31.57 1.84
C LYS A 181 4.11 -31.80 0.51
N LEU A 182 3.54 -31.33 -0.60
CA LEU A 182 4.15 -31.33 -1.94
C LEU A 182 5.54 -30.69 -1.91
N SER A 183 5.63 -29.47 -1.36
CA SER A 183 6.90 -28.74 -1.28
C SER A 183 7.93 -29.44 -0.38
N HIS A 184 7.47 -30.10 0.70
CA HIS A 184 8.34 -30.92 1.53
C HIS A 184 8.88 -32.12 0.74
N ILE A 185 8.01 -32.94 0.15
CA ILE A 185 8.39 -34.17 -0.57
C ILE A 185 9.47 -33.88 -1.63
N LEU A 186 9.24 -32.86 -2.46
CA LEU A 186 10.16 -32.52 -3.54
C LEU A 186 11.51 -32.02 -3.02
N ILE A 187 11.51 -31.10 -2.04
CA ILE A 187 12.77 -30.51 -1.55
C ILE A 187 13.53 -31.47 -0.64
N SER A 188 12.86 -32.24 0.24
CA SER A 188 13.54 -33.27 1.04
C SER A 188 14.11 -34.37 0.15
N GLY A 189 13.42 -34.73 -0.93
CA GLY A 189 13.90 -35.69 -1.93
C GLY A 189 15.14 -35.21 -2.67
N LEU A 190 15.12 -33.97 -3.16
CA LEU A 190 16.28 -33.37 -3.84
C LEU A 190 17.47 -33.12 -2.91
N MET A 191 17.23 -32.86 -1.62
CA MET A 191 18.28 -32.76 -0.60
C MET A 191 18.81 -34.11 -0.11
N SER A 192 18.13 -35.24 -0.41
CA SER A 192 18.55 -36.59 0.01
C SER A 192 19.37 -37.33 -1.06
N GLN A 193 19.70 -36.68 -2.18
CA GLN A 193 20.69 -37.18 -3.14
C GLN A 193 21.98 -36.38 -2.94
N ASP A 194 23.15 -37.02 -3.14
CA ASP A 194 24.46 -36.51 -2.73
C ASP A 194 24.89 -35.21 -3.46
N SER A 195 24.38 -34.08 -2.99
CA SER A 195 24.61 -32.75 -3.53
C SER A 195 25.13 -31.79 -2.46
N GLU A 196 26.45 -31.79 -2.26
CA GLU A 196 27.18 -30.67 -1.63
C GLU A 196 26.84 -29.34 -2.35
N SER A 197 26.63 -29.43 -3.66
CA SER A 197 26.02 -28.43 -4.54
C SER A 197 24.51 -28.28 -4.26
N GLY A 198 24.14 -27.67 -3.13
CA GLY A 198 22.73 -27.44 -2.78
C GLY A 198 21.97 -26.50 -3.74
N LEU A 199 20.64 -26.63 -3.75
CA LEU A 199 19.72 -25.98 -4.71
C LEU A 199 19.93 -24.46 -4.89
N ILE A 200 19.88 -24.02 -6.16
CA ILE A 200 20.12 -22.65 -6.65
C ILE A 200 18.83 -22.01 -7.23
N PRO A 201 18.77 -20.69 -7.50
CA PRO A 201 17.55 -20.00 -7.93
C PRO A 201 16.76 -20.65 -9.08
N ILE A 202 17.45 -21.09 -10.13
CA ILE A 202 16.82 -21.68 -11.33
C ILE A 202 16.13 -23.03 -11.05
N ASP A 203 16.60 -23.79 -10.05
CA ASP A 203 15.98 -25.06 -9.65
C ASP A 203 14.55 -24.85 -9.15
N PHE A 204 14.33 -23.81 -8.34
CA PHE A 204 13.01 -23.49 -7.80
C PHE A 204 12.05 -22.99 -8.88
N GLU A 205 12.57 -22.35 -9.92
CA GLU A 205 11.81 -21.87 -11.07
C GLU A 205 11.36 -23.06 -11.95
N ILE A 206 12.28 -23.96 -12.31
CA ILE A 206 11.98 -25.21 -13.04
C ILE A 206 11.00 -26.09 -12.25
N LEU A 207 11.16 -26.22 -10.93
CA LEU A 207 10.21 -26.92 -10.08
C LEU A 207 8.83 -26.26 -10.09
N SER A 208 8.76 -24.93 -10.01
CA SER A 208 7.48 -24.21 -10.03
C SER A 208 6.71 -24.44 -11.34
N GLU A 209 7.41 -24.58 -12.46
CA GLU A 209 6.84 -24.91 -13.77
C GLU A 209 6.37 -26.35 -13.85
N LYS A 210 7.21 -27.33 -13.48
CA LYS A 210 6.83 -28.76 -13.44
C LYS A 210 5.63 -29.00 -12.53
N ILE A 211 5.51 -28.25 -11.43
CA ILE A 211 4.34 -28.28 -10.54
C ILE A 211 3.10 -27.72 -11.27
N CYS A 212 3.17 -26.56 -11.92
CA CYS A 212 2.02 -26.01 -12.66
C CYS A 212 1.57 -26.92 -13.81
N ASN A 213 2.49 -27.63 -14.47
CA ASN A 213 2.16 -28.55 -15.57
C ASN A 213 1.32 -29.76 -15.10
N ILE A 214 1.56 -30.27 -13.88
CA ILE A 214 0.78 -31.36 -13.28
C ILE A 214 -0.48 -30.82 -12.55
N PHE A 215 -0.40 -29.59 -12.03
CA PHE A 215 -1.46 -28.94 -11.27
C PHE A 215 -1.88 -27.58 -11.90
N PRO A 216 -2.57 -27.56 -13.07
CA PRO A 216 -2.88 -26.32 -13.80
C PRO A 216 -3.61 -25.18 -13.07
N THR A 217 -4.27 -25.42 -11.92
CA THR A 217 -4.88 -24.33 -11.13
C THR A 217 -3.88 -23.54 -10.27
N GLU A 218 -2.70 -24.12 -10.05
CA GLU A 218 -1.61 -23.53 -9.26
C GLU A 218 -0.89 -22.41 -10.02
N THR A 219 -0.08 -21.62 -9.31
CA THR A 219 0.69 -20.51 -9.90
C THR A 219 2.17 -20.63 -9.52
N LYS A 220 3.08 -20.37 -10.47
CA LYS A 220 4.53 -20.43 -10.23
C LYS A 220 4.94 -19.64 -8.97
N ALA A 221 4.40 -18.43 -8.82
CA ALA A 221 4.59 -17.54 -7.67
C ALA A 221 4.23 -18.12 -6.29
N THR A 222 3.35 -19.13 -6.21
CA THR A 222 3.03 -19.85 -4.96
C THR A 222 4.22 -20.68 -4.47
N TYR A 223 5.06 -21.15 -5.40
CA TYR A 223 6.16 -22.07 -5.18
C TYR A 223 7.52 -21.36 -5.19
N TYR A 224 7.70 -20.40 -6.10
CA TYR A 224 8.90 -19.59 -6.19
C TYR A 224 8.64 -18.19 -6.76
N ILE A 225 9.27 -17.18 -6.17
CA ILE A 225 9.45 -15.82 -6.68
C ILE A 225 10.94 -15.48 -6.52
N ALA A 226 11.59 -15.10 -7.62
CA ALA A 226 13.01 -14.78 -7.65
C ALA A 226 13.39 -13.59 -6.75
N ARG A 227 14.69 -13.43 -6.45
CA ARG A 227 15.20 -12.29 -5.68
C ARG A 227 15.16 -11.05 -6.58
N VAL A 228 14.42 -10.02 -6.17
CA VAL A 228 14.51 -8.71 -6.82
C VAL A 228 15.78 -8.02 -6.28
N PRO A 229 16.79 -7.71 -7.12
CA PRO A 229 17.96 -6.96 -6.67
C PRO A 229 17.54 -5.57 -6.18
N GLY A 230 18.22 -5.08 -5.15
CA GLY A 230 18.02 -3.72 -4.68
C GLY A 230 18.62 -2.71 -5.65
N ASN A 231 18.15 -1.47 -5.56
CA ASN A 231 18.76 -0.31 -6.23
C ASN A 231 19.01 0.80 -5.18
N LYS A 232 19.51 1.98 -5.61
CA LYS A 232 19.75 3.12 -4.70
C LYS A 232 18.50 3.58 -3.90
N LEU A 233 17.28 3.13 -4.26
CA LEU A 233 16.01 3.58 -3.68
C LEU A 233 15.21 2.49 -2.93
N LYS A 234 15.46 1.20 -3.19
CA LYS A 234 14.73 0.06 -2.59
C LYS A 234 15.70 -1.06 -2.18
N LYS A 235 15.60 -1.50 -0.92
CA LYS A 235 16.37 -2.62 -0.38
C LYS A 235 16.06 -3.93 -1.15
N PRO A 236 17.05 -4.84 -1.34
CA PRO A 236 16.85 -6.08 -2.09
C PRO A 236 15.76 -6.95 -1.49
N ILE A 237 14.81 -7.39 -2.31
CA ILE A 237 13.72 -8.27 -1.88
C ILE A 237 14.22 -9.71 -2.04
N ASN A 238 14.46 -10.37 -0.91
CA ASN A 238 14.83 -11.78 -0.89
C ASN A 238 13.75 -12.64 -1.57
N ALA A 239 14.20 -13.61 -2.37
CA ALA A 239 13.33 -14.60 -3.02
C ALA A 239 12.37 -15.27 -2.01
N LYS A 240 11.15 -15.59 -2.44
CA LYS A 240 10.05 -16.10 -1.61
C LYS A 240 9.40 -17.33 -2.25
N GLY A 241 8.56 -18.04 -1.50
CA GLY A 241 7.72 -19.11 -2.04
C GLY A 241 7.98 -20.46 -1.37
N LYS A 242 6.99 -21.35 -1.44
CA LYS A 242 6.98 -22.59 -0.64
C LYS A 242 8.22 -23.47 -0.84
N LEU A 243 8.81 -23.52 -2.02
CA LEU A 243 9.97 -24.37 -2.31
C LEU A 243 11.25 -23.83 -1.65
N ILE A 244 11.55 -22.54 -1.87
CA ILE A 244 12.76 -21.92 -1.29
C ILE A 244 12.64 -21.77 0.23
N ASP A 245 11.44 -21.51 0.77
CA ASP A 245 11.24 -21.44 2.21
C ASP A 245 11.30 -22.83 2.87
N MET A 246 10.83 -23.88 2.20
CA MET A 246 11.07 -25.27 2.62
C MET A 246 12.56 -25.61 2.59
N TYR A 247 13.28 -25.27 1.52
CA TYR A 247 14.73 -25.50 1.41
C TYR A 247 15.52 -24.77 2.50
N ARG A 248 15.20 -23.49 2.78
CA ARG A 248 15.77 -22.73 3.89
C ARG A 248 15.50 -23.36 5.25
N ASN A 249 14.33 -23.98 5.44
CA ASN A 249 13.96 -24.66 6.68
C ASN A 249 14.74 -25.97 6.84
N LEU A 250 14.71 -26.84 5.84
CA LEU A 250 15.42 -28.14 5.85
C LEU A 250 16.94 -27.92 5.94
N ARG A 251 17.52 -26.98 5.18
CA ARG A 251 18.95 -26.63 5.26
C ARG A 251 19.36 -26.09 6.65
N ARG A 252 18.46 -25.43 7.38
CA ARG A 252 18.68 -25.02 8.79
C ARG A 252 18.57 -26.16 9.80
N VAL A 253 18.01 -27.32 9.42
CA VAL A 253 17.90 -28.52 10.25
C VAL A 253 19.05 -29.50 9.97
N TYR A 254 19.47 -29.62 8.71
CA TYR A 254 20.41 -30.68 8.27
C TYR A 254 21.85 -30.25 7.97
N LEU A 255 22.16 -28.95 7.88
CA LEU A 255 23.55 -28.48 7.65
C LEU A 255 24.09 -27.62 8.82
N PRO A 256 25.37 -27.79 9.22
CA PRO A 256 26.02 -26.94 10.21
C PRO A 256 26.10 -25.46 9.80
N LYS A 257 26.19 -24.57 10.80
CA LYS A 257 26.41 -23.13 10.59
C LYS A 257 27.89 -22.84 10.33
N ILE A 258 28.17 -22.19 9.21
CA ILE A 258 29.38 -21.37 9.03
C ILE A 258 28.92 -19.90 9.11
N SER A 259 29.62 -19.09 9.91
CA SER A 259 29.30 -17.68 10.13
C SER A 259 30.21 -16.78 9.30
N LEU A 260 29.63 -15.87 8.52
CA LEU A 260 30.33 -14.72 7.95
C LEU A 260 29.45 -13.48 8.09
N SER A 261 30.10 -12.32 8.24
CA SER A 261 29.50 -11.01 8.48
C SER A 261 29.53 -10.16 7.20
N ASP A 262 28.39 -9.55 6.86
CA ASP A 262 28.34 -8.51 5.82
C ASP A 262 28.97 -7.21 6.35
N SER A 263 29.80 -6.56 5.52
CA SER A 263 30.36 -5.22 5.76
C SER A 263 29.63 -4.14 4.94
N ASP A 264 29.60 -2.91 5.46
CA ASP A 264 28.97 -1.76 4.82
C ASP A 264 29.90 -1.09 3.78
N GLY A 265 29.36 -0.24 2.89
CA GLY A 265 30.12 0.33 1.77
C GLY A 265 29.42 1.46 1.01
N THR A 266 29.60 2.69 1.47
CA THR A 266 29.12 3.93 0.85
C THR A 266 29.89 4.30 -0.43
N SER A 267 29.22 4.91 -1.42
CA SER A 267 29.79 5.96 -2.31
C SER A 267 28.71 6.65 -3.14
N THR A 268 29.03 7.84 -3.67
CA THR A 268 28.11 8.84 -4.21
C THR A 268 27.70 8.61 -5.68
N ASP A 269 26.70 9.35 -6.15
CA ASP A 269 26.90 10.39 -7.19
C ASP A 269 25.56 10.89 -7.74
N ASN A 270 25.57 12.19 -8.10
CA ASN A 270 24.54 12.92 -8.83
C ASN A 270 24.61 12.55 -10.34
N THR A 271 23.77 13.01 -11.27
CA THR A 271 22.83 14.15 -11.33
C THR A 271 21.74 13.84 -12.36
N LEU A 272 20.64 14.60 -12.39
CA LEU A 272 20.18 15.39 -13.55
C LEU A 272 18.87 16.13 -13.21
N ILE A 273 18.75 17.39 -13.62
CA ILE A 273 17.54 18.22 -13.48
C ILE A 273 17.41 19.13 -14.71
N GLU A 274 16.25 19.05 -15.35
CA GLU A 274 15.64 20.04 -16.24
C GLU A 274 14.16 20.12 -15.75
N ASP A 275 13.45 21.24 -15.71
CA ASP A 275 13.73 22.60 -16.19
C ASP A 275 14.09 23.61 -15.07
N ILE A 276 14.33 24.87 -15.47
CA ILE A 276 14.79 25.96 -14.58
C ILE A 276 13.76 27.10 -14.39
N SER A 277 12.74 27.24 -15.27
CA SER A 277 11.87 28.44 -15.28
C SER A 277 10.85 28.57 -14.13
N ASN A 278 10.55 27.51 -13.38
CA ASN A 278 9.41 27.48 -12.43
C ASN A 278 9.82 27.26 -10.96
N LYS A 279 11.12 27.35 -10.62
CA LYS A 279 11.59 26.99 -9.26
C LYS A 279 11.19 28.01 -8.20
N ASP A 280 11.15 29.29 -8.55
CA ASP A 280 10.94 30.37 -7.58
C ASP A 280 9.46 30.43 -7.17
N GLU A 281 8.53 30.44 -8.13
CA GLU A 281 7.08 30.31 -7.88
C GLU A 281 6.75 29.03 -7.07
N LEU A 282 7.38 27.90 -7.41
CA LEU A 282 7.22 26.64 -6.69
C LEU A 282 7.70 26.72 -5.23
N HIS A 283 8.76 27.48 -4.97
CA HIS A 283 9.28 27.72 -3.62
C HIS A 283 8.37 28.68 -2.84
N ASP A 284 7.97 29.79 -3.44
CA ASP A 284 7.13 30.81 -2.81
C ASP A 284 5.75 30.25 -2.43
N CYS A 285 5.11 29.49 -3.32
CA CYS A 285 3.86 28.78 -3.00
C CYS A 285 4.04 27.77 -1.85
N ALA A 286 5.21 27.12 -1.73
CA ALA A 286 5.49 26.17 -0.65
C ALA A 286 5.75 26.85 0.69
N VAL A 287 6.48 27.98 0.69
CA VAL A 287 6.68 28.82 1.88
C VAL A 287 5.34 29.40 2.34
N TRP A 288 4.51 29.89 1.41
CA TRP A 288 3.19 30.45 1.72
C TRP A 288 2.30 29.45 2.49
N LEU A 289 2.28 28.18 2.07
CA LEU A 289 1.49 27.10 2.71
C LEU A 289 1.97 26.70 4.12
N LYS A 290 3.10 27.22 4.59
CA LYS A 290 3.57 27.08 5.98
C LYS A 290 3.11 28.23 6.89
N SER A 291 2.83 29.40 6.30
CA SER A 291 2.46 30.62 7.04
C SER A 291 0.96 30.97 6.96
N PHE A 292 0.27 30.57 5.89
CA PHE A 292 -1.11 31.00 5.60
C PHE A 292 -2.05 29.81 5.39
N GLN A 293 -3.32 29.98 5.80
CA GLN A 293 -4.37 28.96 5.68
C GLN A 293 -5.63 29.43 4.95
N GLU A 294 -5.70 30.71 4.60
CA GLU A 294 -6.81 31.36 3.90
C GLU A 294 -6.29 32.50 3.01
N PRO A 295 -7.03 32.95 1.98
CA PRO A 295 -8.30 32.41 1.50
C PRO A 295 -8.15 31.04 0.82
N TRP A 296 -9.19 30.20 0.88
CA TRP A 296 -9.11 28.81 0.45
C TRP A 296 -8.82 28.63 -1.05
N ASP A 297 -9.21 29.58 -1.91
CA ASP A 297 -8.86 29.57 -3.33
C ASP A 297 -7.34 29.69 -3.57
N LEU A 298 -6.63 30.49 -2.75
CA LEU A 298 -5.17 30.59 -2.80
C LEU A 298 -4.49 29.37 -2.18
N VAL A 299 -5.08 28.78 -1.13
CA VAL A 299 -4.63 27.46 -0.64
C VAL A 299 -4.72 26.43 -1.75
N LEU A 300 -5.85 26.32 -2.44
CA LEU A 300 -6.05 25.37 -3.53
C LEU A 300 -5.09 25.63 -4.70
N HIS A 301 -4.85 26.90 -5.07
CA HIS A 301 -3.87 27.24 -6.10
C HIS A 301 -2.45 26.84 -5.68
N ASN A 302 -1.96 27.33 -4.55
CA ASN A 302 -0.61 27.06 -4.06
C ASN A 302 -0.39 25.57 -3.82
N TRP A 303 -1.40 24.84 -3.33
CA TRP A 303 -1.33 23.39 -3.13
C TRP A 303 -1.17 22.64 -4.46
N LYS A 304 -1.92 23.05 -5.50
CA LYS A 304 -1.79 22.50 -6.86
C LYS A 304 -0.41 22.76 -7.44
N THR A 305 0.06 24.02 -7.41
CA THR A 305 1.39 24.41 -7.89
C THR A 305 2.50 23.62 -7.20
N THR A 306 2.38 23.35 -5.90
CA THR A 306 3.39 22.64 -5.09
C THR A 306 3.32 21.11 -5.13
N PHE A 307 2.36 20.51 -5.83
CA PHE A 307 2.24 19.05 -5.95
C PHE A 307 3.53 18.33 -6.40
N PRO A 308 4.38 18.86 -7.31
CA PRO A 308 5.65 18.22 -7.66
C PRO A 308 6.59 17.96 -6.48
N LEU A 309 6.55 18.78 -5.42
CA LEU A 309 7.36 18.60 -4.20
C LEU A 309 6.88 17.39 -3.36
N ARG A 310 5.57 17.10 -3.42
CA ARG A 310 4.90 16.03 -2.67
C ARG A 310 4.86 14.71 -3.44
N LYS A 311 4.78 14.75 -4.77
CA LYS A 311 4.79 13.59 -5.67
C LYS A 311 6.04 12.71 -5.55
N ILE A 312 7.17 13.28 -5.12
CA ILE A 312 8.43 12.56 -4.95
C ILE A 312 8.36 11.68 -3.69
N LYS A 313 8.02 10.40 -3.88
CA LYS A 313 8.09 9.37 -2.84
C LYS A 313 9.53 9.11 -2.38
N ASN A 314 10.06 10.00 -1.52
CA ASN A 314 11.17 9.79 -0.56
C ASN A 314 11.60 11.09 0.17
N THR A 315 11.09 12.28 -0.17
CA THR A 315 11.50 13.55 0.49
C THR A 315 11.13 13.60 1.97
N ILE A 316 10.05 12.93 2.37
CA ILE A 316 9.54 12.93 3.75
C ILE A 316 9.32 11.47 4.20
N PRO A 317 9.95 11.00 5.30
CA PRO A 317 9.92 9.59 5.71
C PRO A 317 8.81 9.22 6.72
N THR A 318 8.13 10.19 7.35
CA THR A 318 7.03 9.93 8.30
C THR A 318 5.85 10.89 8.09
N VAL A 319 4.64 10.44 8.46
CA VAL A 319 3.41 11.26 8.39
C VAL A 319 3.48 12.46 9.33
N GLU A 320 4.05 12.29 10.52
CA GLU A 320 4.40 13.37 11.45
C GLU A 320 5.21 14.48 10.75
N GLN A 321 6.31 14.12 10.09
CA GLN A 321 7.13 15.11 9.36
C GLN A 321 6.40 15.71 8.15
N TYR A 322 5.46 14.97 7.54
CA TYR A 322 4.60 15.49 6.47
C TYR A 322 3.62 16.56 6.98
N MET A 323 3.05 16.35 8.17
CA MET A 323 2.14 17.28 8.86
C MET A 323 2.86 18.49 9.47
N ILE A 324 4.19 18.39 9.67
CA ILE A 324 5.07 19.51 10.05
C ILE A 324 5.46 20.33 8.81
N GLU A 325 5.82 19.67 7.71
CA GLU A 325 6.23 20.33 6.46
C GLU A 325 5.07 20.99 5.71
N TRP A 326 3.85 20.46 5.88
CA TRP A 326 2.60 21.01 5.31
C TRP A 326 1.57 21.34 6.40
N PRO A 327 1.78 22.38 7.23
CA PRO A 327 0.88 22.75 8.34
C PRO A 327 -0.57 23.00 7.90
N ILE A 328 -0.79 23.40 6.65
CA ILE A 328 -2.10 23.57 6.03
C ILE A 328 -3.00 22.33 6.13
N LEU A 329 -2.42 21.13 6.22
CA LEU A 329 -3.19 19.90 6.40
C LEU A 329 -3.95 19.86 7.73
N LYS A 330 -3.58 20.68 8.72
CA LYS A 330 -4.29 20.80 10.00
C LYS A 330 -5.64 21.51 9.87
N HIS A 331 -5.92 22.17 8.74
CA HIS A 331 -7.17 22.86 8.48
C HIS A 331 -8.34 21.90 8.21
N LYS A 332 -9.55 22.25 8.67
CA LYS A 332 -10.79 21.45 8.53
C LYS A 332 -11.09 20.98 7.10
N ASN A 333 -10.74 21.78 6.08
CA ASN A 333 -11.00 21.46 4.67
C ASN A 333 -9.89 20.62 3.99
N ALA A 334 -8.83 20.24 4.71
CA ALA A 334 -7.66 19.57 4.13
C ALA A 334 -7.94 18.19 3.51
N PHE A 335 -9.10 17.57 3.80
CA PHE A 335 -9.54 16.37 3.08
C PHE A 335 -9.62 16.61 1.56
N THR A 336 -9.98 17.82 1.12
CA THR A 336 -9.99 18.20 -0.30
C THR A 336 -8.59 18.28 -0.93
N LEU A 337 -7.58 18.63 -0.13
CA LEU A 337 -6.17 18.70 -0.55
C LEU A 337 -5.59 17.29 -0.74
N ILE A 338 -5.90 16.37 0.17
CA ILE A 338 -5.58 14.95 0.08
C ILE A 338 -6.33 14.28 -1.08
N GLN A 339 -7.60 14.62 -1.29
CA GLN A 339 -8.37 14.12 -2.44
C GLN A 339 -7.78 14.61 -3.78
N PHE A 340 -7.31 15.85 -3.85
CA PHE A 340 -6.62 16.37 -5.02
C PHE A 340 -5.30 15.63 -5.29
N ASP A 341 -4.42 15.52 -4.28
CA ASP A 341 -3.14 14.82 -4.42
C ASP A 341 -3.33 13.36 -4.83
N PHE A 342 -4.34 12.67 -4.30
CA PHE A 342 -4.68 11.31 -4.72
C PHE A 342 -5.07 11.24 -6.20
N HIS A 343 -5.87 12.20 -6.70
CA HIS A 343 -6.28 12.23 -8.10
C HIS A 343 -5.10 12.47 -9.04
N GLU A 344 -4.19 13.40 -8.71
CA GLU A 344 -2.97 13.66 -9.49
C GLU A 344 -1.94 12.50 -9.43
N LEU A 345 -1.95 11.72 -8.34
CA LEU A 345 -1.17 10.48 -8.24
C LEU A 345 -1.77 9.35 -9.09
N PHE A 346 -3.10 9.29 -9.23
CA PHE A 346 -3.81 8.25 -9.97
C PHE A 346 -4.94 8.81 -10.87
N PRO A 347 -4.64 9.53 -11.97
CA PRO A 347 -5.69 10.13 -12.82
C PRO A 347 -6.62 9.10 -13.47
N ASN A 348 -6.14 7.87 -13.66
CA ASN A 348 -6.90 6.75 -14.20
C ASN A 348 -7.71 5.98 -13.14
N CYS A 349 -7.54 6.28 -11.85
CA CYS A 349 -8.46 5.79 -10.82
C CYS A 349 -9.74 6.63 -10.92
N PRO A 350 -10.95 6.02 -10.96
CA PRO A 350 -12.19 6.78 -10.96
C PRO A 350 -12.24 7.74 -9.77
N ILE A 351 -12.49 9.02 -10.04
CA ILE A 351 -12.48 10.15 -9.08
C ILE A 351 -13.36 9.87 -7.84
N HIS A 352 -14.30 8.93 -7.95
CA HIS A 352 -15.33 8.60 -6.98
C HIS A 352 -15.36 7.12 -6.52
N SER A 353 -14.27 6.36 -6.72
CA SER A 353 -14.25 4.87 -6.79
C SER A 353 -15.01 4.07 -5.71
N LEU A 354 -15.22 4.63 -4.50
CA LEU A 354 -15.91 3.96 -3.39
C LEU A 354 -17.19 4.69 -2.91
N LEU A 355 -17.35 5.98 -3.21
CA LEU A 355 -18.43 6.82 -2.65
C LEU A 355 -19.64 7.02 -3.57
N ASN A 356 -19.44 7.38 -4.85
CA ASN A 356 -20.57 7.43 -5.80
C ASN A 356 -21.08 6.02 -6.13
N GLU A 357 -20.23 5.02 -5.95
CA GLU A 357 -20.52 3.61 -6.19
C GLU A 357 -20.63 2.84 -4.86
N TYR A 358 -21.51 3.30 -3.95
CA TYR A 358 -21.84 2.57 -2.72
C TYR A 358 -22.13 1.06 -2.98
N GLN A 359 -22.73 0.75 -4.14
CA GLN A 359 -22.93 -0.62 -4.63
C GLN A 359 -21.64 -1.45 -4.76
N LYS A 360 -20.47 -0.87 -5.08
CA LYS A 360 -19.19 -1.60 -5.15
C LYS A 360 -18.83 -2.17 -3.79
N TRP A 361 -18.99 -1.38 -2.73
CA TRP A 361 -18.71 -1.82 -1.36
C TRP A 361 -19.64 -2.96 -0.93
N GLU A 362 -20.95 -2.86 -1.23
CA GLU A 362 -21.90 -3.94 -0.97
C GLU A 362 -21.58 -5.21 -1.77
N LYS A 363 -21.39 -5.10 -3.10
CA LYS A 363 -21.02 -6.22 -3.98
C LYS A 363 -19.75 -6.90 -3.49
N PHE A 364 -18.73 -6.12 -3.12
CA PHE A 364 -17.49 -6.61 -2.52
C PHE A 364 -17.77 -7.38 -1.23
N PHE A 365 -18.45 -6.79 -0.23
CA PHE A 365 -18.69 -7.45 1.05
C PHE A 365 -19.56 -8.72 0.92
N ILE A 366 -20.58 -8.70 0.07
CA ILE A 366 -21.40 -9.88 -0.26
C ILE A 366 -20.52 -10.97 -0.89
N LYS A 367 -19.63 -10.62 -1.82
CA LYS A 367 -18.70 -11.57 -2.45
C LYS A 367 -17.71 -12.15 -1.43
N LEU A 368 -17.16 -11.35 -0.51
CA LEU A 368 -16.34 -11.84 0.60
C LEU A 368 -17.09 -12.86 1.45
N LYS A 369 -18.34 -12.55 1.86
CA LYS A 369 -19.19 -13.43 2.69
C LYS A 369 -19.55 -14.74 1.97
N ASN A 370 -19.65 -14.74 0.65
CA ASN A 370 -19.94 -15.93 -0.14
C ASN A 370 -18.70 -16.83 -0.39
N ILE A 371 -17.50 -16.25 -0.43
CA ILE A 371 -16.24 -16.99 -0.62
C ILE A 371 -15.77 -17.64 0.70
N HIS A 372 -15.94 -16.94 1.81
CA HIS A 372 -15.50 -17.40 3.13
C HIS A 372 -16.62 -18.09 3.90
N THR A 373 -16.44 -19.37 4.22
CA THR A 373 -17.15 -19.98 5.36
C THR A 373 -16.75 -19.21 6.61
N LEU A 374 -17.69 -18.44 7.15
CA LEU A 374 -17.52 -17.72 8.42
C LEU A 374 -17.42 -18.74 9.56
N ASP A 375 -16.73 -18.36 10.64
CA ASP A 375 -16.88 -19.08 11.90
C ASP A 375 -18.04 -18.49 12.71
N LYS A 376 -18.56 -19.25 13.67
CA LYS A 376 -19.73 -18.85 14.46
C LYS A 376 -19.55 -17.46 15.12
N ALA A 377 -18.34 -17.12 15.55
CA ALA A 377 -18.05 -15.81 16.14
C ALA A 377 -18.15 -14.66 15.12
N THR A 378 -17.69 -14.88 13.89
CA THR A 378 -17.87 -13.91 12.80
C THR A 378 -19.33 -13.83 12.35
N GLU A 379 -20.07 -14.95 12.35
CA GLU A 379 -21.51 -14.98 12.08
C GLU A 379 -22.29 -14.15 13.12
N GLU A 380 -22.07 -14.40 14.41
CA GLU A 380 -22.68 -13.63 15.51
C GLU A 380 -22.30 -12.13 15.47
N PHE A 381 -21.09 -11.79 15.00
CA PHE A 381 -20.67 -10.39 14.83
C PHE A 381 -21.34 -9.68 13.65
N VAL A 382 -21.66 -10.39 12.56
CA VAL A 382 -22.33 -9.79 11.37
C VAL A 382 -23.85 -9.96 11.37
N ASP A 383 -24.42 -10.69 12.33
CA ASP A 383 -25.87 -10.89 12.48
C ASP A 383 -26.68 -9.57 12.51
N PRO A 384 -26.23 -8.47 13.18
CA PRO A 384 -26.97 -7.21 13.18
C PRO A 384 -27.10 -6.54 11.79
N LEU A 385 -26.37 -6.99 10.77
CA LEU A 385 -26.58 -6.53 9.38
C LEU A 385 -27.96 -6.95 8.82
N SER A 386 -28.62 -7.94 9.43
CA SER A 386 -30.00 -8.33 9.13
C SER A 386 -31.07 -7.39 9.70
N SER A 387 -30.69 -6.55 10.66
CA SER A 387 -31.60 -5.66 11.40
C SER A 387 -31.72 -4.27 10.77
N GLU A 388 -32.77 -3.53 11.17
CA GLU A 388 -32.93 -2.12 10.83
C GLU A 388 -31.98 -1.23 11.67
N ILE A 389 -30.72 -1.20 11.24
CA ILE A 389 -29.67 -0.32 11.77
C ILE A 389 -29.24 0.72 10.73
N SER A 390 -28.64 1.83 11.19
CA SER A 390 -28.17 2.91 10.31
C SER A 390 -27.15 2.42 9.28
N GLN A 391 -27.06 3.11 8.14
CA GLN A 391 -26.11 2.73 7.09
C GLN A 391 -24.66 2.77 7.57
N ASP A 392 -24.32 3.72 8.45
CA ASP A 392 -22.99 3.80 9.04
C ASP A 392 -22.71 2.69 10.05
N SER A 393 -23.70 2.23 10.82
CA SER A 393 -23.57 1.00 11.60
C SER A 393 -23.30 -0.22 10.70
N LYS A 394 -24.02 -0.36 9.57
CA LYS A 394 -23.77 -1.44 8.60
C LYS A 394 -22.35 -1.38 8.04
N ASN A 395 -21.92 -0.20 7.58
CA ASN A 395 -20.58 0.04 7.07
C ASN A 395 -19.51 -0.30 8.13
N ALA A 396 -19.72 0.10 9.39
CA ALA A 396 -18.77 -0.12 10.48
C ALA A 396 -18.64 -1.60 10.85
N ILE A 397 -19.74 -2.35 10.93
CA ILE A 397 -19.74 -3.80 11.13
C ILE A 397 -19.00 -4.48 9.97
N GLN A 398 -19.27 -4.09 8.72
CA GLN A 398 -18.63 -4.66 7.53
C GLN A 398 -17.11 -4.43 7.50
N ILE A 399 -16.65 -3.19 7.77
CA ILE A 399 -15.21 -2.86 7.85
C ILE A 399 -14.55 -3.62 9.02
N ALA A 400 -15.18 -3.67 10.19
CA ALA A 400 -14.66 -4.39 11.35
C ALA A 400 -14.55 -5.91 11.10
N ALA A 401 -15.54 -6.51 10.43
CA ALA A 401 -15.56 -7.92 10.09
C ALA A 401 -14.41 -8.33 9.15
N LEU A 402 -13.84 -7.41 8.37
CA LEU A 402 -12.66 -7.70 7.53
C LEU A 402 -11.48 -8.26 8.35
N ALA A 403 -11.30 -7.81 9.60
CA ALA A 403 -10.26 -8.33 10.49
C ALA A 403 -10.51 -9.78 10.94
N MET A 404 -11.77 -10.21 11.01
CA MET A 404 -12.19 -11.57 11.38
C MET A 404 -12.12 -12.52 10.17
N ILE A 405 -12.61 -12.07 9.01
CA ILE A 405 -12.57 -12.82 7.75
C ILE A 405 -11.10 -12.96 7.26
N PHE A 406 -10.30 -11.91 7.42
CA PHE A 406 -8.88 -11.85 7.04
C PHE A 406 -7.98 -11.63 8.26
N PRO A 407 -7.85 -12.64 9.14
CA PRO A 407 -7.07 -12.51 10.36
C PRO A 407 -5.57 -12.33 10.04
N PRO A 408 -4.82 -11.58 10.86
CA PRO A 408 -3.41 -11.27 10.62
C PRO A 408 -2.54 -12.53 10.57
N LYS A 409 -1.81 -12.70 9.46
CA LYS A 409 -1.08 -13.92 9.11
C LYS A 409 0.43 -13.73 9.15
N GLY A 410 1.05 -14.04 10.30
CA GLY A 410 2.51 -14.11 10.44
C GLY A 410 3.01 -13.56 11.77
N ARG A 411 4.28 -13.16 11.80
CA ARG A 411 4.86 -12.30 12.85
C ARG A 411 5.51 -11.10 12.17
N ILE A 412 5.21 -9.90 12.65
CA ILE A 412 5.87 -8.65 12.27
C ILE A 412 7.21 -8.60 13.01
N ARG A 413 8.27 -8.19 12.31
CA ARG A 413 9.57 -7.91 12.92
C ARG A 413 9.62 -6.46 13.40
N CYS A 414 9.39 -6.27 14.70
CA CYS A 414 9.80 -5.06 15.42
C CYS A 414 11.34 -5.08 15.61
N LYS A 415 11.97 -3.94 15.93
CA LYS A 415 13.45 -3.82 15.91
C LYS A 415 14.18 -4.96 16.67
N LYS A 416 13.74 -5.25 17.90
CA LYS A 416 14.31 -6.26 18.81
C LYS A 416 13.44 -7.52 19.00
N THR A 417 12.19 -7.51 18.53
CA THR A 417 11.15 -8.49 18.91
C THR A 417 10.29 -8.92 17.71
N HIS A 418 9.56 -10.03 17.85
CA HIS A 418 8.61 -10.50 16.85
C HIS A 418 7.19 -10.49 17.41
N TRP A 419 6.41 -9.48 17.05
CA TRP A 419 5.00 -9.35 17.43
C TRP A 419 4.10 -10.16 16.48
N LYS A 420 3.01 -10.71 17.01
CA LYS A 420 1.90 -11.26 16.22
C LYS A 420 0.65 -10.46 16.60
N PRO A 421 0.10 -9.62 15.71
CA PRO A 421 -1.16 -8.97 15.96
C PRO A 421 -2.27 -9.97 16.28
N SER A 422 -3.12 -9.64 17.24
CA SER A 422 -4.41 -10.33 17.45
C SER A 422 -5.44 -9.89 16.39
N ILE A 423 -6.56 -10.61 16.30
CA ILE A 423 -7.70 -10.21 15.44
C ILE A 423 -8.24 -8.85 15.88
N LEU A 424 -8.35 -8.60 17.19
CA LEU A 424 -8.75 -7.31 17.73
C LEU A 424 -7.73 -6.21 17.37
N GLU A 425 -6.42 -6.48 17.39
CA GLU A 425 -5.42 -5.48 17.01
C GLU A 425 -5.47 -5.13 15.51
N CYS A 426 -5.84 -6.11 14.67
CA CYS A 426 -6.13 -5.89 13.25
C CYS A 426 -7.40 -5.03 13.09
N GLN A 427 -8.46 -5.33 13.84
CA GLN A 427 -9.71 -4.56 13.85
C GLN A 427 -9.48 -3.11 14.31
N GLU A 428 -8.88 -2.90 15.48
CA GLU A 428 -8.50 -1.60 16.08
C GLU A 428 -7.69 -0.70 15.14
N SER A 429 -6.96 -1.29 14.19
CA SER A 429 -6.12 -0.61 13.20
C SER A 429 -6.84 -0.25 11.89
N LEU A 430 -7.95 -0.94 11.59
CA LEU A 430 -8.87 -0.60 10.50
C LEU A 430 -9.88 0.43 10.97
N ILE A 431 -10.57 0.14 12.07
CA ILE A 431 -11.69 0.88 12.62
C ILE A 431 -11.72 0.73 14.14
N ASN A 432 -11.62 1.84 14.85
CA ASN A 432 -11.67 1.86 16.31
C ASN A 432 -13.02 2.36 16.80
N LEU A 433 -13.68 1.63 17.71
CA LEU A 433 -14.97 2.04 18.29
C LEU A 433 -14.75 2.70 19.65
N VAL A 434 -15.28 3.92 19.83
CA VAL A 434 -15.29 4.62 21.12
C VAL A 434 -16.71 5.01 21.52
N SER A 435 -17.04 4.92 22.81
CA SER A 435 -18.41 5.16 23.30
C SER A 435 -18.87 6.62 23.19
N THR A 436 -17.94 7.59 23.21
CA THR A 436 -18.24 9.03 23.16
C THR A 436 -17.12 9.79 22.44
N CYS A 437 -17.40 10.98 21.92
CA CYS A 437 -16.38 11.84 21.31
C CYS A 437 -15.28 12.27 22.32
N GLY A 438 -15.60 12.35 23.62
CA GLY A 438 -14.62 12.63 24.68
C GLY A 438 -13.55 11.54 24.86
N SER A 439 -13.82 10.32 24.39
CA SER A 439 -12.90 9.18 24.42
C SER A 439 -11.93 9.15 23.22
N ILE A 440 -12.04 10.07 22.26
CA ILE A 440 -11.20 10.11 21.06
C ILE A 440 -9.72 10.34 21.43
N GLU A 441 -9.41 11.36 22.24
CA GLU A 441 -8.02 11.65 22.62
C GLU A 441 -7.39 10.51 23.44
N GLU A 442 -8.17 9.85 24.31
CA GLU A 442 -7.71 8.68 25.06
C GLU A 442 -7.33 7.52 24.11
N CYS A 443 -8.10 7.32 23.02
CA CYS A 443 -7.79 6.34 21.98
C CYS A 443 -6.50 6.73 21.21
N ILE A 444 -6.33 8.01 20.87
CA ILE A 444 -5.13 8.53 20.20
C ILE A 444 -3.87 8.28 21.05
N VAL A 445 -3.91 8.62 22.34
CA VAL A 445 -2.81 8.38 23.28
C VAL A 445 -2.52 6.88 23.44
N LYS A 446 -3.55 6.05 23.62
CA LYS A 446 -3.40 4.57 23.70
C LYS A 446 -2.70 4.00 22.46
N ARG A 447 -3.13 4.40 21.26
CA ARG A 447 -2.56 3.90 20.00
C ARG A 447 -1.14 4.42 19.74
N ARG A 448 -0.82 5.66 20.13
CA ARG A 448 0.56 6.19 20.15
C ARG A 448 1.49 5.36 21.03
N ASN A 449 1.12 5.15 22.30
CA ASN A 449 1.95 4.44 23.27
C ASN A 449 2.25 3.00 22.81
N LYS A 450 1.20 2.27 22.41
CA LYS A 450 1.27 0.88 21.89
C LYS A 450 2.23 0.74 20.70
N LEU A 451 2.19 1.67 19.74
CA LEU A 451 3.09 1.61 18.57
C LEU A 451 4.51 2.09 18.90
N SER A 452 4.68 3.02 19.84
CA SER A 452 5.98 3.45 20.36
C SER A 452 6.74 2.30 21.04
N GLU A 453 6.07 1.54 21.93
CA GLU A 453 6.60 0.31 22.54
C GLU A 453 7.08 -0.69 21.49
N LEU A 454 6.25 -0.94 20.46
CA LEU A 454 6.56 -1.81 19.33
C LEU A 454 7.63 -1.25 18.38
N ASN A 455 8.12 -0.03 18.60
CA ASN A 455 9.08 0.69 17.77
C ASN A 455 8.59 0.88 16.31
N LEU A 456 7.29 1.17 16.17
CA LEU A 456 6.58 1.44 14.91
C LEU A 456 6.09 2.89 14.88
N THR A 457 6.07 3.50 13.70
CA THR A 457 5.46 4.82 13.49
C THR A 457 3.94 4.68 13.35
N VAL A 458 3.19 5.59 13.97
CA VAL A 458 1.73 5.66 13.80
C VAL A 458 1.41 5.98 12.34
N GLN A 459 0.62 5.11 11.71
CA GLN A 459 0.02 5.36 10.40
C GLN A 459 -1.41 5.86 10.60
N PRO A 460 -2.01 6.58 9.64
CA PRO A 460 -3.40 6.99 9.70
C PRO A 460 -4.37 5.82 9.98
N TYR A 461 -5.49 6.12 10.64
CA TYR A 461 -6.54 5.16 10.98
C TYR A 461 -7.86 5.91 11.21
N MET A 462 -8.99 5.18 11.25
CA MET A 462 -10.31 5.79 11.52
C MET A 462 -10.88 5.37 12.88
N ILE A 463 -11.63 6.29 13.47
CA ILE A 463 -12.39 6.11 14.72
C ILE A 463 -13.88 6.32 14.39
N VAL A 464 -14.74 5.49 14.97
CA VAL A 464 -16.19 5.66 14.94
C VAL A 464 -16.72 5.81 16.35
N VAL A 465 -17.69 6.70 16.54
CA VAL A 465 -18.33 6.96 17.84
C VAL A 465 -19.67 6.27 17.87
N GLY A 466 -19.94 5.50 18.93
CA GLY A 466 -21.20 4.78 19.09
C GLY A 466 -21.22 3.90 20.34
N ALA A 467 -22.43 3.58 20.82
CA ALA A 467 -22.60 2.67 21.94
C ALA A 467 -22.21 1.22 21.60
N SER A 468 -22.32 0.85 20.32
CA SER A 468 -21.86 -0.41 19.73
C SER A 468 -21.68 -0.22 18.22
N TYR A 469 -21.09 -1.19 17.52
CA TYR A 469 -21.04 -1.18 16.06
C TYR A 469 -22.43 -1.15 15.38
N SER A 470 -23.50 -1.54 16.10
CA SER A 470 -24.89 -1.43 15.63
C SER A 470 -25.49 -0.04 15.80
N CYS A 471 -24.85 0.85 16.57
CA CYS A 471 -25.34 2.19 16.91
C CYS A 471 -24.20 3.23 16.80
N ILE A 472 -23.73 3.45 15.56
CA ILE A 472 -22.75 4.48 15.21
C ILE A 472 -23.46 5.82 14.98
N THR A 473 -22.93 6.88 15.56
CA THR A 473 -23.42 8.27 15.42
C THR A 473 -22.46 9.16 14.62
N GLU A 474 -21.15 8.96 14.76
CA GLU A 474 -20.14 9.80 14.08
C GLU A 474 -18.93 8.99 13.58
N SER A 475 -18.23 9.54 12.60
CA SER A 475 -17.03 8.95 12.00
C SER A 475 -15.90 9.99 11.87
N TYR A 476 -14.67 9.52 12.07
CA TYR A 476 -13.47 10.35 12.08
C TYR A 476 -12.28 9.62 11.45
N VAL A 477 -11.39 10.38 10.81
CA VAL A 477 -10.04 9.92 10.43
C VAL A 477 -9.00 10.65 11.28
N ILE A 478 -7.96 9.93 11.70
CA ILE A 478 -6.84 10.44 12.49
C ILE A 478 -5.57 10.43 11.63
N ILE A 479 -4.91 11.59 11.50
CA ILE A 479 -3.63 11.73 10.79
C ILE A 479 -2.66 12.42 11.74
N ASP A 480 -1.70 11.66 12.27
CA ASP A 480 -0.88 12.04 13.43
C ASP A 480 -1.73 12.54 14.63
N THR A 481 -1.77 13.86 14.86
CA THR A 481 -2.51 14.55 15.92
C THR A 481 -3.89 15.02 15.46
N ASN A 482 -4.12 15.13 14.16
CA ASN A 482 -5.28 15.81 13.61
C ASN A 482 -6.49 14.88 13.46
N VAL A 483 -7.63 15.37 13.94
CA VAL A 483 -8.93 14.69 13.96
C VAL A 483 -9.82 15.30 12.88
N TYR A 484 -10.18 14.52 11.86
CA TYR A 484 -11.04 14.96 10.76
C TYR A 484 -12.40 14.28 10.87
N LYS A 485 -13.46 15.06 11.13
CA LYS A 485 -14.84 14.54 11.11
C LYS A 485 -15.28 14.28 9.67
N THR A 486 -15.86 13.12 9.42
CA THR A 486 -16.36 12.71 8.10
C THR A 486 -17.88 12.55 8.10
N CYS A 487 -18.51 12.77 6.94
CA CYS A 487 -19.97 12.70 6.79
C CYS A 487 -20.54 11.28 6.78
N SER A 488 -19.70 10.25 6.63
CA SER A 488 -20.09 8.85 6.77
C SER A 488 -18.88 7.95 7.09
N VAL A 489 -19.13 6.79 7.68
CA VAL A 489 -18.13 5.74 7.95
C VAL A 489 -17.44 5.28 6.66
N LEU A 490 -18.18 5.23 5.54
CA LEU A 490 -17.60 4.85 4.25
C LEU A 490 -16.75 5.98 3.64
N HIS A 491 -17.08 7.24 3.90
CA HIS A 491 -16.21 8.38 3.58
C HIS A 491 -14.96 8.38 4.46
N ALA A 492 -15.05 8.03 5.75
CA ALA A 492 -13.87 7.83 6.59
C ALA A 492 -12.91 6.78 5.99
N PHE A 493 -13.45 5.67 5.49
CA PHE A 493 -12.67 4.59 4.87
C PHE A 493 -12.02 5.01 3.53
N ASP A 494 -12.76 5.71 2.66
CA ASP A 494 -12.26 6.24 1.38
C ASP A 494 -11.22 7.35 1.58
N PHE A 495 -11.47 8.30 2.50
CA PHE A 495 -10.53 9.36 2.85
C PHE A 495 -9.25 8.79 3.48
N LEU A 496 -9.37 7.82 4.38
CA LEU A 496 -8.23 7.11 4.98
C LEU A 496 -7.38 6.41 3.92
N PHE A 497 -8.01 5.72 2.96
CA PHE A 497 -7.28 5.11 1.84
C PHE A 497 -6.49 6.16 1.04
N LYS A 498 -7.16 7.25 0.65
CA LYS A 498 -6.53 8.35 -0.12
C LYS A 498 -5.41 9.03 0.66
N ALA A 499 -5.54 9.17 1.97
CA ALA A 499 -4.51 9.71 2.87
C ALA A 499 -3.23 8.86 2.87
N PHE A 500 -3.33 7.51 2.84
CA PHE A 500 -2.13 6.68 2.81
C PHE A 500 -1.25 6.96 1.59
N HIS A 501 -1.83 7.06 0.40
CA HIS A 501 -1.07 7.32 -0.82
C HIS A 501 -0.58 8.77 -0.92
N SER A 502 -1.44 9.74 -0.56
CA SER A 502 -1.15 11.17 -0.71
C SER A 502 -0.10 11.67 0.27
N LEU A 503 -0.06 11.13 1.49
CA LEU A 503 0.93 11.47 2.52
C LEU A 503 2.18 10.58 2.45
N ASN A 504 2.30 9.72 1.42
CA ASN A 504 3.33 8.69 1.29
C ASN A 504 3.47 7.80 2.55
N ALA A 505 2.36 7.55 3.25
CA ALA A 505 2.33 6.71 4.43
C ALA A 505 2.40 5.22 4.06
N ASN A 506 2.65 4.37 5.07
CA ASN A 506 2.50 2.93 4.94
C ASN A 506 1.11 2.54 5.46
N TYR A 507 0.58 1.40 5.02
CA TYR A 507 -0.57 0.79 5.69
C TYR A 507 -0.17 0.33 7.12
N PRO A 508 -1.08 0.38 8.11
CA PRO A 508 -0.83 -0.17 9.45
C PRO A 508 -0.44 -1.64 9.37
N LYS A 509 0.60 -2.07 10.10
CA LYS A 509 1.18 -3.41 9.93
C LYS A 509 0.28 -4.54 10.44
N GLU A 510 -0.69 -4.20 11.27
CA GLU A 510 -1.73 -5.10 11.77
C GLU A 510 -2.70 -5.55 10.66
N CYS A 511 -3.03 -4.64 9.73
CA CYS A 511 -4.04 -4.82 8.68
C CYS A 511 -3.51 -4.57 7.25
N GLU A 512 -2.19 -4.47 7.06
CA GLU A 512 -1.52 -4.24 5.76
C GLU A 512 -2.03 -5.19 4.67
N HIS A 513 -2.30 -6.46 5.00
CA HIS A 513 -2.85 -7.44 4.06
C HIS A 513 -4.31 -7.19 3.65
N ILE A 514 -5.08 -6.37 4.38
CA ILE A 514 -6.45 -5.99 4.04
C ILE A 514 -6.43 -4.76 3.15
N TRP A 515 -5.61 -3.75 3.47
CA TRP A 515 -5.43 -2.59 2.60
C TRP A 515 -4.88 -2.95 1.22
N LEU A 516 -4.01 -3.96 1.10
CA LEU A 516 -3.56 -4.50 -0.19
C LEU A 516 -4.67 -5.19 -1.01
N VAL A 517 -5.77 -5.64 -0.37
CA VAL A 517 -6.97 -6.13 -1.08
C VAL A 517 -7.82 -4.96 -1.54
N VAL A 518 -8.01 -3.95 -0.67
CA VAL A 518 -8.76 -2.72 -0.97
C VAL A 518 -8.12 -1.96 -2.15
N GLU A 519 -6.79 -1.78 -2.12
CA GLU A 519 -5.99 -1.15 -3.19
C GLU A 519 -6.29 -1.79 -4.55
N ARG A 520 -6.30 -3.13 -4.61
CA ARG A 520 -6.48 -3.89 -5.84
C ARG A 520 -7.94 -4.01 -6.30
N ILE A 521 -8.87 -4.27 -5.39
CA ILE A 521 -10.27 -4.59 -5.75
C ILE A 521 -11.16 -3.35 -5.83
N LEU A 522 -10.99 -2.37 -4.94
CA LEU A 522 -11.89 -1.21 -4.85
C LEU A 522 -11.36 0.05 -5.54
N TYR A 523 -10.05 0.11 -5.83
CA TYR A 523 -9.40 1.23 -6.53
C TYR A 523 -8.65 0.83 -7.81
N ASN A 524 -8.55 -0.48 -8.10
CA ASN A 524 -7.82 -1.05 -9.24
C ASN A 524 -6.37 -0.55 -9.38
N LEU A 525 -5.65 -0.41 -8.26
CA LEU A 525 -4.26 0.04 -8.24
C LEU A 525 -3.29 -1.16 -8.13
N GLU A 526 -2.23 -1.11 -8.94
CA GLU A 526 -1.05 -2.00 -8.85
C GLU A 526 0.16 -1.26 -8.23
N SER A 527 -0.08 -0.30 -7.33
CA SER A 527 0.98 0.59 -6.83
C SER A 527 1.97 -0.11 -5.91
N SER A 528 1.53 -1.19 -5.25
CA SER A 528 2.31 -2.02 -4.36
C SER A 528 2.57 -3.42 -4.92
N ALA A 529 3.83 -3.89 -4.82
CA ALA A 529 4.18 -5.25 -5.24
C ALA A 529 3.71 -6.27 -4.18
N ILE A 530 2.48 -6.77 -4.32
CA ILE A 530 1.82 -7.68 -3.38
C ILE A 530 2.62 -8.98 -3.22
N GLN A 531 3.27 -9.13 -2.06
CA GLN A 531 4.16 -10.26 -1.74
C GLN A 531 3.58 -11.21 -0.68
N SER A 532 2.29 -11.13 -0.39
CA SER A 532 1.59 -12.03 0.52
C SER A 532 0.82 -13.08 -0.27
N PRO A 533 1.21 -14.37 -0.24
CA PRO A 533 0.46 -15.43 -0.93
C PRO A 533 -0.98 -15.56 -0.44
N ALA A 534 -1.29 -15.13 0.78
CA ALA A 534 -2.65 -15.10 1.30
C ALA A 534 -3.51 -14.02 0.61
N VAL A 535 -2.93 -12.85 0.33
CA VAL A 535 -3.60 -11.78 -0.44
C VAL A 535 -3.76 -12.22 -1.89
N LEU A 536 -2.69 -12.72 -2.54
CA LEU A 536 -2.76 -13.20 -3.92
C LEU A 536 -3.76 -14.36 -4.13
N THR A 537 -3.96 -15.23 -3.13
CA THR A 537 -4.99 -16.28 -3.20
C THR A 537 -6.40 -15.66 -3.18
N LEU A 538 -6.64 -14.78 -2.20
CA LEU A 538 -7.92 -14.10 -2.02
C LEU A 538 -8.28 -13.18 -3.21
N LEU A 539 -7.30 -12.49 -3.79
CA LEU A 539 -7.49 -11.69 -4.99
C LEU A 539 -7.97 -12.56 -6.15
N LYS A 540 -7.32 -13.71 -6.42
CA LYS A 540 -7.77 -14.66 -7.46
C LYS A 540 -9.16 -15.26 -7.18
N GLU A 541 -9.57 -15.33 -5.91
CA GLU A 541 -10.92 -15.77 -5.50
C GLU A 541 -11.97 -14.63 -5.67
N LEU A 542 -11.56 -13.36 -5.60
CA LEU A 542 -12.40 -12.17 -5.79
C LEU A 542 -12.44 -11.65 -7.24
N GLU A 543 -11.39 -11.86 -8.03
CA GLU A 543 -11.19 -11.35 -9.39
C GLU A 543 -12.20 -11.79 -10.48
N PRO A 544 -12.98 -12.90 -10.43
CA PRO A 544 -13.72 -13.33 -11.63
C PRO A 544 -14.91 -12.43 -12.05
N ASP A 545 -15.43 -11.56 -11.16
CA ASP A 545 -16.63 -10.73 -11.40
C ASP A 545 -16.73 -9.58 -10.34
N VAL A 546 -16.07 -8.44 -10.52
CA VAL A 546 -16.24 -7.22 -9.68
C VAL A 546 -16.18 -5.97 -10.55
#